data_AF-A0A370TQG4-F1
#
_entry.id   AF-A0A370TQG4-F1
#
_cell.length_a   1.000
_cell.length_b   1.000
_cell.length_c   1.000
_cell.angle_alpha   90.00
_cell.angle_beta   90.00
_cell.angle_gamma   90.00
#
_symmetry.space_group_name_H-M   'P 1'
#
loop_
_entity.id
_entity.type
_entity.pdbx_description
1 polymer ?
#
loop_
_entity_poly.entity_id
_entity_poly.type
_entity_poly.pdbx_seq_one_letter_code
_entity_poly.pdbx_strand_id
1 'polypeptide(L)'
;MTPLLHKDVADRRPKLDPEPGVVTLGDLTDDKHKQHCISDHALGMVYVAIHGGRLSKKKADMFETCFVRGVKIRKLHVPHGRPCLDPDGRALLLDDNTGRALTGGAENGNVLTSQYTVRTVSSHPRYKKWLGYLLHGKHFERVSVEDNARVEDDDSVEDNASDVADAGGSDSESGGDIPHADLQEFGFQYMNRPMARRLTNLLKPYL
;
A
#
# COMPACT_ATOMS: atom_id res chain seq x y z
N MET A 1 -8.66 -11.98 -21.34
CA MET A 1 -9.08 -12.43 -19.99
C MET A 1 -7.87 -13.09 -19.34
N THR A 2 -7.54 -12.80 -18.08
CA THR A 2 -6.51 -13.59 -17.37
C THR A 2 -7.10 -14.96 -17.10
N PRO A 3 -6.48 -16.07 -17.57
CA PRO A 3 -7.04 -17.40 -17.40
C PRO A 3 -7.24 -17.73 -15.91
N LEU A 4 -8.23 -18.59 -15.64
CA LEU A 4 -8.41 -19.18 -14.31
C LEU A 4 -7.21 -20.08 -14.05
N LEU A 5 -6.43 -19.75 -13.01
CA LEU A 5 -5.29 -20.56 -12.61
C LEU A 5 -5.83 -21.82 -11.90
N HIS A 6 -5.51 -22.99 -12.42
CA HIS A 6 -5.81 -24.26 -11.74
C HIS A 6 -5.03 -24.35 -10.43
N LYS A 7 -5.64 -24.93 -9.40
CA LYS A 7 -5.05 -25.07 -8.05
C LYS A 7 -3.67 -25.73 -8.12
N ASP A 8 -3.54 -26.81 -8.87
CA ASP A 8 -2.28 -27.57 -9.01
C ASP A 8 -1.17 -26.73 -9.66
N VAL A 9 -1.52 -25.78 -10.52
CA VAL A 9 -0.56 -24.85 -11.13
C VAL A 9 -0.15 -23.78 -10.13
N ALA A 10 -1.08 -23.27 -9.32
CA ALA A 10 -0.80 -22.32 -8.24
C ALA A 10 0.14 -22.91 -7.19
N ASP A 11 -0.12 -24.15 -6.75
CA ASP A 11 0.65 -24.80 -5.69
C ASP A 11 2.09 -25.13 -6.11
N ARG A 12 2.35 -25.31 -7.41
CA ARG A 12 3.69 -25.54 -7.98
C ARG A 12 4.52 -24.28 -8.17
N ARG A 13 3.91 -23.09 -8.08
CA ARG A 13 4.64 -21.85 -8.30
C ARG A 13 5.56 -21.54 -7.11
N PRO A 14 6.71 -20.89 -7.34
CA PRO A 14 7.58 -20.48 -6.24
C PRO A 14 6.83 -19.61 -5.23
N LYS A 15 7.05 -19.85 -3.94
CA LYS A 15 6.45 -19.07 -2.86
C LYS A 15 7.37 -17.92 -2.48
N LEU A 16 6.81 -16.73 -2.37
CA LEU A 16 7.46 -15.52 -1.90
C LEU A 16 6.92 -15.22 -0.50
N ASP A 17 7.69 -15.60 0.51
CA ASP A 17 7.39 -15.34 1.92
C ASP A 17 8.52 -14.53 2.57
N PRO A 18 8.61 -13.22 2.29
CA PRO A 18 9.66 -12.39 2.83
C PRO A 18 9.45 -12.15 4.32
N GLU A 19 10.56 -12.05 5.06
CA GLU A 19 10.51 -11.66 6.46
C GLU A 19 10.05 -10.21 6.62
N PRO A 20 9.15 -9.90 7.59
CA PRO A 20 8.70 -8.55 7.84
C PRO A 20 9.86 -7.59 8.08
N GLY A 21 9.88 -6.51 7.31
CA GLY A 21 10.89 -5.48 7.42
C GLY A 21 12.13 -5.71 6.54
N VAL A 22 12.23 -6.83 5.82
CA VAL A 22 13.39 -7.17 4.97
C VAL A 22 13.22 -6.70 3.53
N VAL A 23 12.02 -6.84 2.96
CA VAL A 23 11.75 -6.41 1.58
C VAL A 23 11.01 -5.09 1.56
N THR A 24 11.30 -4.27 0.55
CA THR A 24 10.50 -3.08 0.24
C THR A 24 9.37 -3.42 -0.72
N LEU A 25 8.40 -2.51 -0.84
CA LEU A 25 7.36 -2.60 -1.88
C LEU A 25 7.98 -2.60 -3.30
N GLY A 26 9.11 -1.93 -3.48
CA GLY A 26 9.86 -1.93 -4.74
C GLY A 26 10.33 -3.34 -5.10
N ASP A 27 11.02 -3.99 -4.16
CA ASP A 27 11.53 -5.36 -4.33
C ASP A 27 10.41 -6.37 -4.60
N LEU A 28 9.28 -6.20 -3.91
CA LEU A 28 8.13 -7.08 -4.05
C LEU A 28 7.52 -6.99 -5.45
N THR A 29 7.54 -5.81 -6.06
CA THR A 29 6.90 -5.51 -7.35
C THR A 29 7.85 -5.56 -8.54
N ASP A 30 8.99 -6.23 -8.36
CA ASP A 30 9.94 -6.53 -9.43
C ASP A 30 9.42 -7.67 -10.33
N ASP A 31 9.79 -7.62 -11.61
CA ASP A 31 9.34 -8.53 -12.65
C ASP A 31 9.73 -9.98 -12.38
N LYS A 32 10.78 -10.21 -11.60
CA LYS A 32 11.21 -11.54 -11.12
C LYS A 32 10.13 -12.28 -10.31
N HIS A 33 9.13 -11.59 -9.79
CA HIS A 33 8.10 -12.16 -8.90
C HIS A 33 6.72 -12.31 -9.56
N LYS A 34 6.56 -11.99 -10.86
CA LYS A 34 5.29 -12.05 -11.60
C LYS A 34 4.53 -13.39 -11.50
N GLN A 35 5.23 -14.48 -11.24
CA GLN A 35 4.59 -15.78 -11.16
C GLN A 35 4.63 -16.36 -9.75
N HIS A 36 5.11 -15.64 -8.75
CA HIS A 36 5.20 -16.21 -7.41
C HIS A 36 3.82 -16.25 -6.72
N CYS A 37 3.62 -17.25 -5.89
CA CYS A 37 2.58 -17.24 -4.86
C CYS A 37 3.09 -16.37 -3.70
N ILE A 38 2.34 -15.36 -3.30
CA ILE A 38 2.76 -14.44 -2.23
C ILE A 38 2.12 -14.83 -0.90
N SER A 39 2.90 -14.76 0.18
CA SER A 39 2.41 -14.99 1.54
C SER A 39 1.39 -13.94 1.98
N ASP A 40 0.67 -14.22 3.06
CA ASP A 40 -0.30 -13.27 3.62
C ASP A 40 0.36 -11.94 4.05
N HIS A 41 1.61 -11.98 4.50
CA HIS A 41 2.39 -10.78 4.77
C HIS A 41 2.59 -9.93 3.51
N ALA A 42 3.12 -10.52 2.44
CA ALA A 42 3.32 -9.83 1.16
C ALA A 42 1.99 -9.37 0.54
N LEU A 43 0.94 -10.19 0.66
CA LEU A 43 -0.42 -9.83 0.25
C LEU A 43 -0.93 -8.59 0.98
N GLY A 44 -0.73 -8.53 2.30
CA GLY A 44 -1.08 -7.39 3.13
C GLY A 44 -0.32 -6.12 2.73
N MET A 45 0.99 -6.22 2.47
CA MET A 45 1.80 -5.10 1.94
C MET A 45 1.21 -4.53 0.65
N VAL A 46 0.86 -5.41 -0.31
CA VAL A 46 0.26 -5.01 -1.60
C VAL A 46 -1.08 -4.31 -1.37
N TYR A 47 -1.96 -4.85 -0.53
CA TYR A 47 -3.26 -4.24 -0.25
C TYR A 47 -3.15 -2.86 0.42
N VAL A 48 -2.30 -2.75 1.43
CA VAL A 48 -2.07 -1.49 2.13
C VAL A 48 -1.46 -0.45 1.17
N ALA A 49 -0.54 -0.85 0.30
CA ALA A 49 0.03 0.04 -0.71
C ALA A 49 -1.03 0.52 -1.72
N ILE A 50 -1.95 -0.34 -2.16
CA ILE A 50 -3.03 0.05 -3.08
C ILE A 50 -4.00 1.02 -2.41
N HIS A 51 -4.43 0.71 -1.19
CA HIS A 51 -5.36 1.56 -0.45
C HIS A 51 -4.74 2.90 -0.06
N GLY A 52 -3.44 2.92 0.21
CA GLY A 52 -2.68 4.14 0.45
C GLY A 52 -2.22 4.89 -0.80
N GLY A 53 -2.64 4.48 -2.01
CA GLY A 53 -2.29 5.15 -3.26
C GLY A 53 -0.83 5.02 -3.70
N ARG A 54 -0.05 4.13 -3.08
CA ARG A 54 1.39 3.91 -3.37
C ARG A 54 1.63 2.85 -4.43
N LEU A 55 0.63 2.02 -4.74
CA LEU A 55 0.68 1.01 -5.78
C LEU A 55 -0.59 1.05 -6.63
N SER A 56 -0.44 1.13 -7.95
CA SER A 56 -1.58 1.06 -8.85
C SER A 56 -2.14 -0.36 -8.92
N LYS A 57 -3.47 -0.48 -9.07
CA LYS A 57 -4.14 -1.78 -9.26
C LYS A 57 -3.57 -2.58 -10.43
N LYS A 58 -3.21 -1.88 -11.52
CA LYS A 58 -2.59 -2.48 -12.71
C LYS A 58 -1.22 -3.11 -12.40
N LYS A 59 -0.43 -2.51 -11.51
CA LYS A 59 0.86 -3.07 -11.10
C LYS A 59 0.67 -4.29 -10.20
N ALA A 60 -0.35 -4.27 -9.34
CA ALA A 60 -0.69 -5.43 -8.50
C ALA A 60 -1.25 -6.65 -9.28
N ASP A 61 -1.82 -6.44 -10.47
CA ASP A 61 -2.26 -7.54 -11.35
C ASP A 61 -1.10 -8.49 -11.75
N MET A 62 0.16 -8.08 -11.51
CA MET A 62 1.33 -8.94 -11.73
C MET A 62 1.37 -10.17 -10.81
N PHE A 63 0.68 -10.18 -9.66
CA PHE A 63 0.56 -11.37 -8.81
C PHE A 63 -0.68 -12.19 -9.19
N GLU A 64 -0.65 -12.77 -10.38
CA GLU A 64 -1.80 -13.47 -11.00
C GLU A 64 -2.31 -14.67 -10.18
N THR A 65 -1.47 -15.19 -9.29
CA THR A 65 -1.75 -16.28 -8.34
C THR A 65 -2.73 -15.86 -7.26
N CYS A 66 -2.63 -14.61 -6.78
CA CYS A 66 -3.45 -14.08 -5.70
C CYS A 66 -4.58 -13.19 -6.21
N PHE A 67 -4.36 -12.47 -7.32
CA PHE A 67 -5.31 -11.51 -7.85
C PHE A 67 -5.95 -11.95 -9.18
N VAL A 68 -7.23 -11.61 -9.30
CA VAL A 68 -7.89 -11.41 -10.59
C VAL A 68 -7.78 -9.93 -10.95
N ARG A 69 -7.79 -9.63 -12.25
CA ARG A 69 -7.75 -8.27 -12.81
C ARG A 69 -8.59 -7.29 -11.99
N GLY A 70 -7.97 -6.20 -11.56
CA GLY A 70 -8.59 -5.20 -10.67
C GLY A 70 -8.44 -5.51 -9.18
N VAL A 71 -7.47 -6.36 -8.81
CA VAL A 71 -7.08 -6.67 -7.41
C VAL A 71 -8.23 -7.30 -6.60
N LYS A 72 -8.99 -8.18 -7.24
CA LYS A 72 -9.93 -9.04 -6.52
C LYS A 72 -9.19 -10.29 -6.09
N ILE A 73 -9.17 -10.60 -4.78
CA ILE A 73 -8.60 -11.87 -4.30
C ILE A 73 -9.31 -13.03 -5.00
N ARG A 74 -8.52 -13.96 -5.54
CA ARG A 74 -9.07 -15.23 -6.03
C ARG A 74 -9.65 -16.00 -4.85
N LYS A 75 -10.87 -16.53 -4.99
CA LYS A 75 -11.50 -17.41 -3.97
C LYS A 75 -10.59 -18.57 -3.53
N LEU A 76 -9.65 -18.96 -4.39
CA LEU A 76 -8.64 -20.00 -4.19
C LEU A 76 -7.39 -19.54 -3.42
N HIS A 77 -7.25 -18.27 -2.99
CA HIS A 77 -6.09 -17.87 -2.20
C HIS A 77 -6.08 -18.65 -0.89
N VAL A 78 -5.08 -19.50 -0.70
CA VAL A 78 -4.87 -20.27 0.53
C VAL A 78 -3.89 -19.47 1.41
N PRO A 79 -4.29 -19.11 2.66
CA PRO A 79 -3.37 -18.47 3.60
C PRO A 79 -2.09 -19.27 3.76
N HIS A 80 -0.93 -18.63 3.62
CA HIS A 80 0.38 -19.28 3.82
C HIS A 80 1.46 -18.26 4.18
N GLY A 81 2.56 -18.76 4.74
CA GLY A 81 3.74 -17.98 5.13
C GLY A 81 3.54 -17.20 6.42
N ARG A 82 4.05 -15.97 6.47
CA ARG A 82 3.94 -15.12 7.66
C ARG A 82 2.62 -14.32 7.68
N PRO A 83 2.06 -14.02 8.86
CA PRO A 83 0.90 -13.15 8.98
C PRO A 83 1.23 -11.71 8.58
N CYS A 84 0.24 -10.97 8.07
CA CYS A 84 0.32 -9.52 8.00
C CYS A 84 -0.22 -8.94 9.30
N LEU A 85 0.66 -8.36 10.12
CA LEU A 85 0.29 -7.81 11.42
C LEU A 85 -0.02 -6.32 11.32
N ASP A 86 -1.01 -5.88 12.09
CA ASP A 86 -1.31 -4.49 12.36
C ASP A 86 -0.25 -3.85 13.29
N PRO A 87 -0.36 -2.55 13.61
CA PRO A 87 0.60 -1.89 14.49
C PRO A 87 0.64 -2.43 15.94
N ASP A 88 -0.37 -3.20 16.36
CA ASP A 88 -0.47 -3.84 17.68
C ASP A 88 0.04 -5.29 17.67
N GLY A 89 0.48 -5.81 16.51
CA GLY A 89 0.93 -7.18 16.36
C GLY A 89 -0.18 -8.21 16.14
N ARG A 90 -1.38 -7.78 15.73
CA ARG A 90 -2.54 -8.63 15.45
C ARG A 90 -2.73 -8.84 13.96
N ALA A 91 -3.19 -10.02 13.52
CA ALA A 91 -3.45 -10.31 12.12
C ALA A 91 -4.47 -9.34 11.51
N LEU A 92 -4.03 -8.59 10.50
CA LEU A 92 -4.84 -7.61 9.82
C LEU A 92 -5.98 -8.29 9.05
N LEU A 93 -7.16 -7.67 9.07
CA LEU A 93 -8.29 -8.11 8.28
C LEU A 93 -8.20 -7.58 6.85
N LEU A 94 -8.53 -8.43 5.88
CA LEU A 94 -8.51 -8.05 4.48
C LEU A 94 -9.59 -7.02 4.14
N ASP A 95 -10.81 -7.25 4.60
CA ASP A 95 -11.92 -6.32 4.45
C ASP A 95 -12.97 -6.55 5.53
N ASP A 96 -13.91 -5.62 5.66
CA ASP A 96 -14.93 -5.64 6.71
C ASP A 96 -16.02 -6.72 6.45
N ASN A 97 -16.13 -7.22 5.23
CA ASN A 97 -17.25 -8.06 4.78
C ASN A 97 -16.94 -9.56 4.79
N THR A 98 -15.68 -9.92 4.54
CA THR A 98 -15.22 -11.30 4.44
C THR A 98 -14.73 -11.82 5.78
N GLY A 99 -14.38 -10.92 6.71
CA GLY A 99 -13.78 -11.29 8.00
C GLY A 99 -12.45 -12.05 7.86
N ARG A 100 -11.84 -12.02 6.67
CA ARG A 100 -10.66 -12.83 6.36
C ARG A 100 -9.43 -12.20 7.00
N ALA A 101 -8.86 -12.86 8.00
CA ALA A 101 -7.60 -12.48 8.62
C ALA A 101 -6.39 -12.99 7.83
N LEU A 102 -5.38 -12.15 7.69
CA LEU A 102 -4.10 -12.44 7.05
C LEU A 102 -3.16 -13.14 8.05
N THR A 103 -3.43 -14.42 8.32
CA THR A 103 -2.81 -15.20 9.40
C THR A 103 -1.56 -15.97 8.98
N GLY A 104 -1.28 -16.09 7.68
CA GLY A 104 -0.11 -16.85 7.20
C GLY A 104 -0.32 -18.36 7.11
N GLY A 105 -1.56 -18.86 7.27
CA GLY A 105 -1.80 -20.30 7.28
C GLY A 105 -1.48 -20.91 8.65
N ALA A 106 -2.35 -21.83 9.08
CA ALA A 106 -2.38 -22.33 10.45
C ALA A 106 -1.25 -23.34 10.74
N GLU A 107 -0.04 -22.84 10.99
CA GLU A 107 0.95 -23.53 11.83
C GLU A 107 1.26 -22.75 13.11
N ASN A 108 0.96 -21.44 13.15
CA ASN A 108 1.20 -20.55 14.30
C ASN A 108 -0.10 -20.23 15.05
N GLY A 109 -0.76 -21.25 15.61
CA GLY A 109 -2.15 -21.23 16.12
C GLY A 109 -2.59 -20.19 17.16
N ASN A 110 -1.90 -19.07 17.37
CA ASN A 110 -2.23 -18.04 18.37
C ASN A 110 -2.09 -16.59 17.87
N VAL A 111 -2.26 -16.31 16.57
CA VAL A 111 -2.28 -14.91 16.10
C VAL A 111 -3.66 -14.31 16.33
N LEU A 112 -3.74 -13.35 17.24
CA LEU A 112 -4.96 -12.58 17.50
C LEU A 112 -5.37 -11.78 16.26
N THR A 113 -6.67 -11.72 15.99
CA THR A 113 -7.22 -10.94 14.87
C THR A 113 -7.30 -9.46 15.23
N SER A 114 -6.93 -8.59 14.30
CA SER A 114 -7.04 -7.15 14.42
C SER A 114 -8.50 -6.69 14.32
N GLN A 115 -8.82 -5.59 14.98
CA GLN A 115 -10.07 -4.85 14.74
C GLN A 115 -10.01 -3.99 13.46
N TYR A 116 -8.80 -3.79 12.92
CA TYR A 116 -8.58 -2.99 11.73
C TYR A 116 -8.54 -3.86 10.49
N THR A 117 -9.02 -3.29 9.40
CA THR A 117 -8.82 -3.81 8.05
C THR A 117 -7.71 -3.06 7.34
N VAL A 118 -7.26 -3.56 6.18
CA VAL A 118 -6.35 -2.83 5.28
C VAL A 118 -6.84 -1.42 4.93
N ARG A 119 -8.14 -1.15 5.03
CA ARG A 119 -8.74 0.17 4.76
C ARG A 119 -8.77 1.07 5.99
N THR A 120 -9.06 0.50 7.16
CA THR A 120 -9.31 1.26 8.39
C THR A 120 -8.07 1.40 9.28
N VAL A 121 -7.01 0.61 9.04
CA VAL A 121 -5.75 0.67 9.81
C VAL A 121 -5.06 2.04 9.76
N SER A 122 -5.39 2.87 8.75
CA SER A 122 -4.94 4.27 8.65
C SER A 122 -5.37 5.14 9.83
N SER A 123 -6.43 4.77 10.53
CA SER A 123 -6.91 5.45 11.74
C SER A 123 -6.12 5.13 13.01
N HIS A 124 -5.22 4.14 12.96
CA HIS A 124 -4.45 3.74 14.13
C HIS A 124 -3.37 4.80 14.47
N PRO A 125 -3.16 5.18 15.75
CA PRO A 125 -2.19 6.23 16.13
C PRO A 125 -0.76 5.96 15.66
N ARG A 126 -0.35 4.68 15.63
CA ARG A 126 0.99 4.24 15.18
C ARG A 126 1.06 3.92 13.68
N TYR A 127 0.03 4.25 12.89
CA TYR A 127 -0.07 3.87 11.48
C TYR A 127 1.12 4.36 10.65
N LYS A 128 1.55 5.62 10.81
CA LYS A 128 2.65 6.18 10.00
C LYS A 128 3.97 5.40 10.20
N LYS A 129 4.34 5.15 11.45
CA LYS A 129 5.56 4.38 11.79
C LYS A 129 5.46 2.94 11.29
N TRP A 130 4.32 2.29 11.53
CA TRP A 130 4.06 0.93 11.08
C TRP A 130 4.09 0.82 9.54
N LEU A 131 3.47 1.77 8.83
CA LEU A 131 3.44 1.79 7.37
C LEU A 131 4.84 1.96 6.77
N GLY A 132 5.66 2.80 7.40
CA GLY A 132 7.07 2.95 7.06
C GLY A 132 7.81 1.62 7.14
N TYR A 133 7.69 0.93 8.28
CA TYR A 133 8.26 -0.40 8.48
C TYR A 133 7.72 -1.43 7.48
N LEU A 134 6.40 -1.43 7.24
CA LEU A 134 5.72 -2.40 6.38
C LEU A 134 6.16 -2.27 4.91
N LEU A 135 6.29 -1.04 4.39
CA LEU A 135 6.53 -0.81 2.95
C LEU A 135 7.99 -0.54 2.58
N HIS A 136 8.79 -0.04 3.52
CA HIS A 136 10.19 0.35 3.29
C HIS A 136 11.18 -0.46 4.11
N GLY A 137 10.69 -1.37 4.95
CA GLY A 137 11.51 -2.23 5.77
C GLY A 137 12.22 -1.48 6.91
N LYS A 138 13.25 -2.12 7.48
CA LYS A 138 14.11 -1.56 8.53
C LYS A 138 14.84 -0.28 8.11
N HIS A 139 14.94 0.01 6.80
CA HIS A 139 15.51 1.25 6.28
C HIS A 139 14.74 2.50 6.73
N PHE A 140 13.45 2.38 7.08
CA PHE A 140 12.66 3.51 7.57
C PHE A 140 13.11 4.04 8.95
N GLU A 141 13.69 3.19 9.80
CA GLU A 141 14.21 3.63 11.11
C GLU A 141 15.44 4.52 10.99
N ARG A 142 16.22 4.43 9.90
CA ARG A 142 17.39 5.30 9.71
C ARG A 142 17.00 6.71 9.25
N VAL A 143 16.06 6.83 8.31
CA VAL A 143 15.67 8.13 7.75
C VAL A 143 14.94 8.99 8.78
N SER A 144 14.13 8.38 9.65
CA SER A 144 13.38 9.11 10.69
C SER A 144 14.21 9.61 11.87
N VAL A 145 15.45 9.12 12.04
CA VAL A 145 16.38 9.60 13.07
C VAL A 145 17.23 10.75 12.55
N GLU A 146 17.63 10.73 11.26
CA GLU A 146 18.45 11.79 10.66
C GLU A 146 17.69 13.09 10.43
N ASP A 147 16.38 13.04 10.13
CA ASP A 147 15.56 14.26 9.96
C ASP A 147 15.24 14.99 11.28
N ASN A 148 15.34 14.31 12.43
CA ASN A 148 15.19 14.92 13.75
C ASN A 148 16.51 15.45 14.34
N ALA A 149 17.66 15.10 13.74
CA ALA A 149 18.98 15.52 14.22
C ALA A 149 19.50 16.78 13.50
N ARG A 150 18.70 17.42 12.64
CA ARG A 150 19.11 18.55 11.79
C ARG A 150 18.43 19.88 12.10
N VAL A 151 17.79 19.99 13.26
CA VAL A 151 17.26 21.26 13.77
C VAL A 151 17.87 21.50 15.14
N GLU A 152 19.11 21.98 15.14
CA GLU A 152 19.66 22.87 16.18
C GLU A 152 21.03 23.37 15.68
N ASP A 153 21.18 24.69 15.74
CA ASP A 153 22.41 25.49 15.61
C ASP A 153 22.98 25.76 14.19
N ASP A 154 22.48 26.83 13.55
CA ASP A 154 23.36 27.83 12.92
C ASP A 154 22.69 29.21 12.93
N ASP A 155 22.68 29.84 14.12
CA ASP A 155 22.57 31.28 14.26
C ASP A 155 23.97 31.89 14.01
N SER A 156 24.22 32.39 12.81
CA SER A 156 25.21 33.45 12.62
C SER A 156 24.86 34.35 11.42
N VAL A 157 24.35 35.52 11.77
CA VAL A 157 24.25 36.70 10.91
C VAL A 157 25.64 37.33 10.83
N GLU A 158 26.21 37.46 9.62
CA GLU A 158 27.11 38.57 9.32
C GLU A 158 26.87 39.10 7.90
N ASP A 159 26.54 40.38 7.85
CA ASP A 159 26.50 41.24 6.68
C ASP A 159 27.86 41.31 6.00
N ASN A 160 27.89 41.30 4.66
CA ASN A 160 28.83 42.16 3.94
C ASN A 160 28.35 42.48 2.53
N ALA A 161 28.18 43.78 2.30
CA ALA A 161 27.93 44.38 1.01
C ALA A 161 29.25 44.60 0.26
N SER A 162 29.28 44.36 -1.05
CA SER A 162 29.92 45.27 -2.00
C SER A 162 29.60 44.90 -3.45
N ASP A 163 29.09 45.90 -4.16
CA ASP A 163 29.02 46.09 -5.61
C ASP A 163 30.20 45.53 -6.41
N VAL A 164 29.91 44.94 -7.58
CA VAL A 164 30.56 45.33 -8.86
C VAL A 164 29.61 45.08 -10.03
N ALA A 165 29.41 46.10 -10.87
CA ALA A 165 28.75 46.05 -12.16
C ALA A 165 29.62 45.36 -13.23
N ASP A 166 29.03 44.79 -14.29
CA ASP A 166 29.13 45.29 -15.68
C ASP A 166 28.77 44.24 -16.77
N ALA A 167 28.09 44.77 -17.80
CA ALA A 167 27.95 44.45 -19.23
C ALA A 167 27.75 43.04 -19.83
N GLY A 168 26.79 43.02 -20.77
CA GLY A 168 26.79 42.25 -22.03
C GLY A 168 25.98 40.95 -21.96
N GLY A 169 24.90 40.73 -22.72
CA GLY A 169 24.59 41.11 -24.08
C GLY A 169 24.37 39.84 -24.91
N SER A 170 23.43 39.90 -25.86
CA SER A 170 23.20 38.96 -26.98
C SER A 170 22.07 37.92 -26.83
N ASP A 171 20.95 38.30 -27.43
CA ASP A 171 19.99 37.54 -28.24
C ASP A 171 20.35 36.10 -28.64
N SER A 172 19.36 35.20 -28.55
CA SER A 172 19.07 34.24 -29.62
C SER A 172 17.71 33.56 -29.42
N GLU A 173 16.86 33.73 -30.44
CA GLU A 173 15.59 33.05 -30.69
C GLU A 173 15.76 31.54 -30.92
N SER A 174 14.82 30.73 -30.43
CA SER A 174 14.20 29.57 -31.09
C SER A 174 13.25 28.92 -30.08
N GLY A 175 11.95 28.84 -30.29
CA GLY A 175 11.31 28.28 -31.48
C GLY A 175 11.14 26.77 -31.26
N GLY A 176 10.09 26.39 -30.53
CA GLY A 176 9.83 24.99 -30.15
C GLY A 176 8.38 24.79 -29.76
N ASP A 177 7.51 24.79 -30.77
CA ASP A 177 6.09 24.43 -30.69
C ASP A 177 5.91 23.04 -30.09
N ILE A 178 5.21 22.95 -28.96
CA ILE A 178 4.69 21.68 -28.43
C ILE A 178 3.22 21.61 -28.84
N PRO A 179 2.81 20.63 -29.67
CA PRO A 179 1.42 20.48 -30.04
C PRO A 179 0.57 20.06 -28.84
N HIS A 180 -0.48 20.85 -28.62
CA HIS A 180 -1.69 20.52 -27.90
C HIS A 180 -2.18 19.12 -28.27
N ALA A 181 -2.25 18.21 -27.30
CA ALA A 181 -3.05 17.01 -27.38
C ALA A 181 -4.21 17.12 -26.39
N ASP A 182 -5.40 17.28 -26.96
CA ASP A 182 -6.68 17.14 -26.30
C ASP A 182 -6.76 15.83 -25.49
N LEU A 183 -7.01 15.96 -24.18
CA LEU A 183 -7.69 14.91 -23.44
C LEU A 183 -8.99 15.50 -22.89
N GLN A 184 -10.01 15.32 -23.72
CA GLN A 184 -11.42 15.39 -23.38
C GLN A 184 -11.73 14.70 -22.04
N GLU A 185 -12.54 15.41 -21.25
CA GLU A 185 -13.68 14.88 -20.51
C GLU A 185 -13.59 13.45 -19.98
N PHE A 186 -13.29 13.32 -18.68
CA PHE A 186 -14.03 12.38 -17.84
C PHE A 186 -14.40 13.06 -16.54
N GLY A 187 -15.56 13.74 -16.57
CA GLY A 187 -16.29 14.07 -15.36
C GLY A 187 -16.73 12.79 -14.67
N PHE A 188 -16.36 12.65 -13.39
CA PHE A 188 -17.09 11.78 -12.47
C PHE A 188 -17.62 12.63 -11.33
N GLN A 189 -18.85 13.09 -11.59
CA GLN A 189 -19.76 13.70 -10.65
C GLN A 189 -20.09 12.71 -9.53
N TYR A 190 -20.07 13.25 -8.31
CA TYR A 190 -20.64 12.73 -7.08
C TYR A 190 -21.82 11.75 -7.23
N MET A 191 -21.76 10.64 -6.49
CA MET A 191 -22.94 10.13 -5.79
C MET A 191 -22.57 9.81 -4.34
N ASN A 192 -22.71 10.83 -3.50
CA ASN A 192 -23.12 10.65 -2.11
C ASN A 192 -24.50 9.98 -2.10
N ARG A 193 -24.62 8.81 -1.49
CA ARG A 193 -25.90 8.31 -0.98
C ARG A 193 -25.75 7.96 0.50
N PRO A 194 -26.42 8.67 1.41
CA PRO A 194 -26.61 8.21 2.77
C PRO A 194 -27.71 7.13 2.76
N MET A 195 -27.36 5.88 3.04
CA MET A 195 -28.38 4.87 3.38
C MET A 195 -28.80 5.05 4.83
N ALA A 196 -29.88 5.80 5.00
CA ALA A 196 -30.66 5.82 6.23
C ALA A 196 -31.66 4.66 6.24
N ARG A 197 -31.77 4.04 7.43
CA ARG A 197 -32.91 3.25 7.97
C ARG A 197 -33.16 1.85 7.41
N ARG A 198 -32.97 0.86 8.29
CA ARG A 198 -34.08 0.12 8.93
C ARG A 198 -33.56 -0.70 10.12
N LEU A 199 -33.60 -0.10 11.30
CA LEU A 199 -33.72 -0.81 12.57
C LEU A 199 -35.21 -1.05 12.78
N THR A 200 -35.67 -2.28 12.58
CA THR A 200 -36.96 -2.73 13.10
C THR A 200 -36.71 -3.91 14.02
N ASN A 201 -36.71 -3.57 15.30
CA ASN A 201 -37.13 -4.37 16.45
C ASN A 201 -37.82 -5.69 16.10
N LEU A 202 -37.20 -6.80 16.47
CA LEU A 202 -37.86 -8.07 16.74
C LEU A 202 -37.52 -8.48 18.17
N LEU A 203 -38.12 -7.74 19.12
CA LEU A 203 -38.39 -8.22 20.47
C LEU A 203 -39.83 -8.75 20.47
N LYS A 204 -39.98 -10.06 20.65
CA LYS A 204 -41.14 -10.65 21.32
C LYS A 204 -40.65 -11.72 22.30
N PRO A 205 -40.81 -11.53 23.61
CA PRO A 205 -40.98 -12.61 24.56
C PRO A 205 -42.47 -13.01 24.62
N TYR A 206 -42.84 -13.80 25.63
CA TYR A 206 -44.13 -14.41 25.97
C TYR A 206 -44.17 -15.91 25.59
N LEU A 207 -43.92 -16.78 26.58
CA LEU A 207 -44.87 -17.30 27.57
C LEU A 207 -45.80 -18.34 26.96
#